data_AF-A0A7C2EJ37-F1
#
_entry.id   AF-A0A7C2EJ37-F1
#
_cell.length_a   1.000
_cell.length_b   1.000
_cell.length_c   1.000
_cell.angle_alpha   90.00
_cell.angle_beta   90.00
_cell.angle_gamma   90.00
#
_symmetry.space_group_name_H-M   'P 1'
#
loop_
_entity.id
_entity.type
_entity.pdbx_description
1 polymer ?
#
loop_
_entity_poly.entity_id
_entity_poly.type
_entity_poly.pdbx_seq_one_letter_code
_entity_poly.pdbx_strand_id
1 'polypeptide(L)' 'MKIREVVLALALVISFTATAAAQEKNGSPPSNGAPRLAIASFNHDFGEVKAGEPLKYSFKIKNEGTGDLLIKSVAPG' A
#
# COMPACT_ATOMS: atom_id res chain seq x y z
N MET A 1 63.40 12.59 -0.76
CA MET A 1 61.96 12.24 -0.83
C MET A 1 61.27 13.19 -1.80
N LYS A 2 61.37 12.95 -3.11
CA LYS A 2 60.41 12.19 -3.93
C LYS A 2 59.02 12.83 -4.00
N ILE A 3 58.96 14.12 -4.35
CA ILE A 3 57.72 14.85 -4.71
C ILE A 3 56.87 14.10 -5.75
N ARG A 4 57.51 13.36 -6.67
CA ARG A 4 56.83 12.44 -7.60
C ARG A 4 56.04 11.32 -6.90
N GLU A 5 56.55 10.79 -5.78
CA GLU A 5 55.87 9.76 -5.00
C GLU A 5 54.76 10.35 -4.12
N VAL A 6 54.91 11.62 -3.67
CA VAL A 6 53.84 12.35 -2.95
C VAL A 6 52.67 12.68 -3.89
N VAL A 7 52.95 13.07 -5.14
CA VAL A 7 51.92 13.35 -6.15
C VAL A 7 51.22 12.07 -6.62
N LEU A 8 51.97 10.97 -6.80
CA LEU A 8 51.39 9.65 -7.12
C LEU A 8 50.56 9.09 -5.94
N ALA A 9 51.00 9.28 -4.70
CA ALA A 9 50.26 8.86 -3.51
C ALA A 9 48.98 9.68 -3.32
N LEU A 10 48.99 10.99 -3.63
CA LEU A 10 47.80 11.83 -3.51
C LEU A 10 46.76 11.51 -4.59
N ALA A 11 47.18 11.19 -5.81
CA ALA A 11 46.28 10.80 -6.90
C ALA A 11 45.57 9.45 -6.65
N LEU A 12 46.25 8.50 -5.99
CA LEU A 12 45.69 7.17 -5.71
C LEU A 12 44.60 7.19 -4.61
N VAL A 13 44.66 8.12 -3.67
CA VAL A 13 43.69 8.23 -2.56
C VAL A 13 42.35 8.80 -3.02
N ILE A 14 42.32 9.58 -4.10
CA ILE A 14 41.09 10.18 -4.65
C ILE A 14 40.23 9.13 -5.38
N SER A 15 40.81 8.01 -5.81
CA SER A 15 40.08 6.97 -6.58
C SER A 15 39.38 5.91 -5.73
N PHE A 16 39.58 5.89 -4.40
CA PHE A 16 39.18 4.74 -3.56
C PHE A 16 38.03 5.00 -2.56
N THR A 17 37.31 6.11 -2.66
CA THR A 17 36.12 6.36 -1.83
C THR A 17 34.86 6.58 -2.68
N ALA A 18 34.50 5.57 -3.46
CA ALA A 18 33.16 5.48 -4.05
C ALA A 18 32.57 4.09 -3.76
N THR A 19 32.51 3.74 -2.47
CA THR A 19 31.72 2.59 -2.03
C THR A 19 30.25 2.95 -2.16
N ALA A 20 29.51 2.17 -2.94
CA ALA A 20 28.10 2.33 -3.22
C ALA A 20 27.26 2.34 -1.94
N ALA A 21 26.41 3.36 -1.81
CA ALA A 21 25.20 3.29 -1.02
C ALA A 21 24.10 4.01 -1.80
N ALA A 22 23.59 3.37 -2.86
CA ALA A 22 22.21 3.58 -3.23
C ALA A 22 21.38 3.04 -2.06
N GLN A 23 21.07 3.89 -1.10
CA GLN A 23 20.05 3.57 -0.10
C GLN A 23 18.73 3.44 -0.87
N GLU A 24 18.38 2.21 -1.24
CA GLU A 24 17.00 1.88 -1.54
C GLU A 24 16.20 2.28 -0.31
N LYS A 25 15.50 3.40 -0.44
CA LYS A 25 14.49 3.83 0.50
C LYS A 25 13.43 2.74 0.45
N ASN A 26 13.59 1.69 1.25
CA ASN A 26 12.51 0.82 1.69
C ASN A 26 11.58 1.73 2.47
N GLY A 27 10.78 2.49 1.73
CA GLY A 27 9.68 3.25 2.27
C GLY A 27 8.85 2.22 3.01
N SER A 28 8.74 2.40 4.32
CA SER A 28 7.59 1.89 5.05
C SER A 28 6.38 2.17 4.15
N PRO A 29 5.48 1.18 3.90
CA PRO A 29 4.30 1.42 3.10
C PRO A 29 3.68 2.73 3.56
N PRO A 30 3.20 3.61 2.64
CA PRO A 30 2.48 4.79 3.06
C PRO A 30 1.49 4.33 4.15
N SER A 31 1.47 5.05 5.27
CA SER A 31 0.46 4.87 6.29
C SER A 31 -0.87 5.28 5.66
N ASN A 32 -1.39 4.44 4.75
CA ASN A 32 -2.74 4.48 4.25
C ASN A 32 -3.56 4.36 5.52
N GLY A 33 -4.25 5.44 5.90
CA GLY A 33 -4.84 5.51 7.22
C GLY A 33 -5.86 4.40 7.47
N ALA A 34 -6.49 4.35 8.64
CA ALA A 34 -7.44 3.28 8.90
C ALA A 34 -8.66 3.41 7.95
N PRO A 35 -9.07 2.34 7.23
CA PRO A 35 -10.34 2.35 6.51
C PRO A 35 -11.49 2.39 7.51
N ARG A 36 -12.60 3.02 7.14
CA ARG A 36 -13.81 3.08 7.97
C ARG A 36 -15.02 2.77 7.11
N LEU A 37 -15.63 1.61 7.32
CA LEU A 37 -16.84 1.20 6.64
C LEU A 37 -18.05 1.95 7.22
N ALA A 38 -18.79 2.64 6.36
CA ALA A 38 -20.12 3.15 6.64
C ALA A 38 -21.14 2.48 5.71
N ILE A 39 -22.16 1.86 6.30
CA ILE A 39 -23.23 1.13 5.62
C ILE A 39 -24.51 1.26 6.46
N ALA A 40 -25.68 1.32 5.81
CA ALA A 40 -26.95 1.46 6.51
C ALA A 40 -27.38 0.18 7.25
N SER A 41 -27.13 -0.98 6.63
CA SER A 41 -27.40 -2.31 7.21
C SER A 41 -26.45 -3.34 6.62
N PHE A 42 -25.99 -4.28 7.44
CA PHE A 42 -25.16 -5.41 7.02
C PHE A 42 -25.99 -6.57 6.44
N ASN A 43 -27.30 -6.57 6.68
CA ASN A 43 -28.20 -7.63 6.24
C ASN A 43 -29.39 -7.04 5.50
N HIS A 44 -29.93 -7.81 4.56
CA HIS A 44 -31.18 -7.54 3.89
C HIS A 44 -32.04 -8.79 3.92
N ASP A 45 -33.29 -8.65 4.35
CA ASP A 45 -34.30 -9.69 4.31
C ASP A 45 -35.24 -9.38 3.14
N PHE A 46 -35.37 -10.34 2.21
CA PHE A 46 -36.27 -10.22 1.08
C PHE A 46 -37.74 -10.46 1.47
N GLY A 47 -38.01 -10.98 2.66
CA GLY A 47 -39.34 -11.25 3.19
C GLY A 47 -40.04 -12.39 2.45
N GLU A 48 -41.35 -12.24 2.26
CA GLU A 48 -42.14 -13.17 1.45
C GLU A 48 -41.86 -12.95 -0.04
N VAL A 49 -41.36 -13.99 -0.70
CA VAL A 49 -40.91 -13.93 -2.09
C VAL A 49 -41.63 -14.96 -2.95
N LYS A 50 -41.91 -14.59 -4.20
CA LYS A 50 -42.49 -15.54 -5.17
C LYS A 50 -41.40 -16.43 -5.76
N ALA A 51 -41.71 -17.71 -5.87
CA ALA A 51 -40.80 -18.66 -6.48
C ALA A 51 -40.58 -18.35 -7.98
N GLY A 52 -39.35 -18.58 -8.44
CA GLY A 52 -38.97 -18.47 -9.85
C GLY A 52 -38.49 -17.08 -10.28
N GLU A 53 -38.54 -16.07 -9.41
CA GLU A 53 -38.04 -14.73 -9.72
C GLU A 53 -36.69 -14.43 -9.04
N PRO A 54 -35.65 -14.02 -9.79
CA PRO A 54 -34.38 -13.64 -9.20
C PRO A 54 -34.49 -12.27 -8.52
N LEU A 55 -34.22 -12.23 -7.22
CA LEU A 55 -34.21 -11.00 -6.46
C LEU A 55 -32.82 -10.38 -6.41
N LYS A 56 -32.77 -9.05 -6.42
CA LYS A 56 -31.53 -8.28 -6.36
C LYS A 56 -31.66 -7.19 -5.33
N TYR A 57 -30.63 -7.05 -4.51
CA TYR A 57 -30.48 -5.94 -3.58
C TYR A 57 -29.08 -5.34 -3.74
N SER A 58 -28.96 -4.01 -3.60
CA SER A 58 -27.68 -3.31 -3.72
C SER A 58 -27.37 -2.56 -2.42
N PHE A 59 -26.28 -2.95 -1.77
CA PHE A 59 -25.76 -2.24 -0.61
C PHE A 59 -25.03 -0.98 -1.05
N LYS A 60 -25.36 0.15 -0.43
CA LYS A 60 -24.59 1.39 -0.54
C LYS A 60 -23.54 1.41 0.55
N ILE A 61 -22.27 1.38 0.15
CA ILE A 61 -21.11 1.38 1.04
C ILE A 61 -20.31 2.66 0.80
N LYS A 62 -19.84 3.27 1.89
CA LYS A 62 -18.92 4.40 1.86
C LYS A 62 -17.70 4.08 2.72
N ASN A 63 -16.51 4.38 2.21
CA ASN A 63 -15.30 4.45 3.02
C ASN A 63 -15.16 5.87 3.56
N GLU A 64 -15.30 6.04 4.87
CA GLU A 64 -15.11 7.31 5.57
C GLU A 64 -13.71 7.44 6.19
N GLY A 65 -12.88 6.43 5.98
CA GLY A 65 -11.50 6.39 6.43
C GLY A 65 -10.55 6.97 5.39
N THR A 66 -9.27 6.95 5.73
CA THR A 66 -8.21 7.52 4.89
C THR A 66 -7.29 6.46 4.27
N GLY A 67 -7.56 5.18 4.49
CA GLY A 67 -6.90 4.09 3.74
C GLY A 67 -7.90 3.15 3.09
N ASP A 68 -7.34 2.18 2.37
CA ASP A 68 -8.09 1.35 1.42
C ASP A 68 -9.06 0.40 2.13
N LEU A 69 -10.34 0.48 1.74
CA LEU A 69 -11.38 -0.41 2.24
C LEU A 69 -11.53 -1.59 1.27
N LEU A 70 -10.91 -2.72 1.60
CA LEU A 70 -11.02 -3.96 0.83
C LEU A 70 -12.19 -4.83 1.34
N ILE A 71 -13.20 -5.03 0.49
CA ILE A 71 -14.31 -5.94 0.78
C ILE A 71 -13.91 -7.36 0.36
N LYS A 72 -13.81 -8.27 1.33
CA LYS A 72 -13.32 -9.65 1.10
C LYS A 72 -14.41 -10.63 0.66
N SER A 73 -15.64 -10.45 1.13
CA SER A 73 -16.74 -11.36 0.83
C SER A 73 -18.09 -10.68 1.01
N VAL A 74 -19.05 -11.10 0.19
CA VAL A 74 -20.48 -10.83 0.31
C VAL A 74 -21.18 -12.12 -0.10
N ALA A 75 -22.08 -12.63 0.73
CA ALA A 75 -22.82 -13.86 0.45
C ALA A 75 -24.28 -13.70 0.89
N PRO A 76 -25.23 -14.31 0.16
CA PRO A 76 -26.55 -14.56 0.72
C PRO A 76 -26.42 -15.50 1.93
N GLY A 77 -27.10 -15.15 3.01
CA GLY A 77 -27.17 -15.95 4.24
C GLY A 77 -28.19 -17.08 4.17
#